data_AF-A0A4Z0PIZ2-F1
#
_entry.id   AF-A0A4Z0PIZ2-F1
#
_cell.length_a   1.000
_cell.length_b   1.000
_cell.length_c   1.000
_cell.angle_alpha   90.00
_cell.angle_beta   90.00
_cell.angle_gamma   90.00
#
_symmetry.space_group_name_H-M   'P 1'
#
loop_
_entity.id
_entity.type
_entity.pdbx_description
1 polymer ?
#
loop_
_entity_poly.entity_id
_entity_poly.type
_entity_poly.pdbx_seq_one_letter_code
_entity_poly.pdbx_strand_id
1 'polypeptide(L)'
;MKRPVEYLESHVFEARRPRRELQEVVAYTDAVQAIESALADAEKYKYLLMRALRRHADDTRVVLTGDATFSTPVLPLFPTADQQQAA
;
A
#
# COMPACT_ATOMS: atom_id res chain seq x y z
N MET A 1 -0.09 2.67 13.13
CA MET A 1 -1.03 1.74 13.76
C MET A 1 -0.60 1.67 15.22
N LYS A 2 -1.54 1.74 16.16
CA LYS A 2 -1.17 1.60 17.58
C LYS A 2 -0.71 0.16 17.86
N ARG A 3 0.09 -0.04 18.90
CA ARG A 3 0.41 -1.39 19.37
C ARG A 3 -0.82 -2.03 20.02
N PRO A 4 -0.96 -3.37 20.05
CA PRO A 4 -2.14 -4.03 20.64
C PRO A 4 -2.44 -3.57 22.07
N VAL A 5 -1.39 -3.38 22.88
CA VAL A 5 -1.48 -2.90 24.26
C VAL A 5 -2.08 -1.50 24.35
N GLU A 6 -1.74 -0.61 23.42
CA GLU A 6 -2.21 0.79 23.37
C GLU A 6 -3.72 0.91 23.03
N TYR A 7 -4.36 -0.15 22.51
CA TYR A 7 -5.83 -0.18 22.34
C TYR A 7 -6.56 -0.56 23.63
N LEU A 8 -5.87 -1.19 24.59
CA LEU A 8 -6.43 -1.71 25.84
C LEU A 8 -6.00 -0.91 27.07
N GLU A 9 -4.91 -0.13 27.00
CA GLU A 9 -4.23 0.59 28.10
C GLU A 9 -5.16 1.36 29.04
N SER A 10 -6.27 1.92 28.55
CA SER A 10 -7.19 2.71 29.37
C SER A 10 -8.18 1.87 30.19
N HIS A 11 -8.28 0.55 29.95
CA HIS A 11 -9.35 -0.32 30.46
C HIS A 11 -8.84 -1.68 30.99
N VAL A 12 -7.58 -1.75 31.40
CA VAL A 12 -7.01 -2.96 32.03
C VAL A 12 -7.19 -2.90 33.54
N PHE A 13 -7.84 -3.94 34.09
CA PHE A 13 -8.03 -4.12 35.52
C PHE A 13 -7.19 -5.29 36.02
N GLU A 14 -6.62 -5.12 37.20
CA GLU A 14 -5.86 -6.17 37.87
C GLU A 14 -6.81 -7.06 38.69
N ALA A 15 -7.14 -8.24 38.16
CA ALA A 15 -8.02 -9.19 38.87
C ALA A 15 -7.21 -10.23 39.63
N ARG A 16 -7.42 -10.29 40.95
CA ARG A 16 -6.77 -11.28 41.82
C ARG A 16 -7.57 -12.58 41.82
N ARG A 17 -7.05 -13.62 41.17
CA ARG A 17 -7.62 -14.97 41.28
C ARG A 17 -7.30 -15.58 42.65
N PRO A 18 -8.16 -16.45 43.21
CA PRO A 18 -7.99 -17.00 44.57
C PRO A 18 -6.66 -17.75 44.85
N ARG A 19 -5.89 -18.13 43.82
CA ARG A 19 -4.64 -18.91 43.95
C ARG A 19 -3.51 -18.49 42.98
N ARG A 20 -3.61 -17.34 42.32
CA ARG A 20 -2.64 -16.95 41.29
C ARG A 20 -2.24 -15.48 41.36
N GLU A 21 -1.10 -15.19 40.76
CA GLU A 21 -0.57 -13.87 40.45
C GLU A 21 -1.64 -12.98 39.80
N LEU A 22 -1.48 -11.66 39.97
CA LEU A 22 -2.37 -10.68 39.36
C LEU A 22 -2.37 -10.84 37.85
N GLN A 23 -3.56 -11.00 37.28
CA GLN A 23 -3.75 -11.12 35.85
C GLN A 23 -4.49 -9.87 35.36
N GLU A 24 -4.00 -9.32 34.26
CA GLU A 24 -4.68 -8.25 33.53
C GLU A 24 -5.99 -8.80 32.95
N VAL A 25 -7.10 -8.15 33.29
CA VAL A 25 -8.45 -8.48 32.85
C VAL A 25 -9.09 -7.23 32.29
N VAL A 26 -9.78 -7.40 31.16
CA VAL A 26 -10.49 -6.31 30.48
C VAL A 26 -11.97 -6.65 30.45
N ALA A 27 -12.84 -5.65 30.60
CA ALA A 27 -14.26 -5.86 30.43
C ALA A 27 -14.58 -6.26 28.97
N TYR A 28 -15.59 -7.09 28.79
CA TYR A 28 -15.94 -7.60 27.45
C TYR A 28 -16.24 -6.48 26.45
N THR A 29 -16.97 -5.45 26.87
CA THR A 29 -17.32 -4.30 26.03
C THR A 29 -16.09 -3.56 25.52
N ASP A 30 -15.10 -3.38 26.38
CA ASP A 30 -13.90 -2.61 26.09
C ASP A 30 -12.99 -3.41 25.16
N ALA A 31 -12.93 -4.73 25.35
CA ALA A 31 -12.25 -5.64 24.43
C ALA A 31 -12.86 -5.60 23.03
N VAL A 32 -14.20 -5.56 22.91
CA VAL A 32 -14.88 -5.46 21.61
C VAL A 32 -14.53 -4.13 20.93
N GLN A 33 -14.60 -3.00 21.65
CA GLN A 33 -14.26 -1.69 21.09
C GLN A 33 -12.79 -1.59 20.65
N ALA A 34 -11.87 -2.18 21.44
CA ALA A 34 -10.45 -2.26 21.08
C ALA A 34 -10.24 -3.06 19.79
N ILE A 35 -10.95 -4.17 19.62
CA ILE A 35 -10.89 -4.99 18.39
C ILE A 35 -11.45 -4.22 17.20
N GLU A 36 -12.62 -3.58 17.33
CA GLU A 36 -13.23 -2.81 16.25
C GLU A 36 -12.34 -1.66 15.77
N SER A 37 -11.75 -0.92 16.71
CA SER A 37 -10.83 0.18 16.38
C SER A 37 -9.53 -0.31 15.73
N ALA A 38 -8.95 -1.41 16.23
CA ALA A 38 -7.78 -2.03 15.62
C ALA A 38 -8.07 -2.53 14.19
N LEU A 39 -9.27 -3.05 13.94
CA LEU A 39 -9.68 -3.55 12.63
C LEU A 39 -9.90 -2.41 11.63
N ALA A 40 -10.54 -1.31 12.05
CA ALA A 40 -10.69 -0.10 11.23
C ALA A 40 -9.33 0.51 10.84
N ASP A 41 -8.37 0.54 11.77
CA ASP A 41 -7.01 0.97 11.48
C ASP A 41 -6.33 0.03 10.47
N ALA A 42 -6.45 -1.29 10.66
CA ALA A 42 -5.87 -2.28 9.76
C ALA A 42 -6.38 -2.14 8.33
N GLU A 43 -7.69 -1.90 8.15
CA GLU A 43 -8.29 -1.66 6.83
C GLU A 43 -7.71 -0.41 6.15
N LYS A 44 -7.52 0.67 6.91
CA LYS A 44 -6.88 1.89 6.41
C LYS A 44 -5.44 1.62 5.96
N TYR A 45 -4.67 0.83 6.72
CA TYR A 45 -3.30 0.46 6.35
C TYR A 45 -3.24 -0.46 5.14
N LYS A 46 -4.19 -1.39 5.00
CA LYS A 46 -4.34 -2.22 3.78
C LYS A 46 -4.54 -1.35 2.55
N TYR A 47 -5.42 -0.34 2.62
CA TYR A 47 -5.61 0.59 1.51
C TYR A 47 -4.34 1.38 1.18
N LEU A 48 -3.66 1.93 2.20
CA LEU A 48 -2.43 2.69 2.00
C LEU A 48 -1.30 1.83 1.40
N LEU A 49 -1.16 0.59 1.84
CA LEU A 49 -0.20 -0.38 1.28
C LEU A 49 -0.55 -0.68 -0.19
N MET A 50 -1.80 -1.03 -0.48
CA MET A 50 -2.23 -1.30 -1.87
C MET A 50 -2.07 -0.09 -2.77
N ARG A 51 -2.22 1.13 -2.22
CA ARG A 51 -1.97 2.38 -2.94
C ARG A 51 -0.48 2.66 -3.14
N ALA A 52 0.36 2.34 -2.15
CA ALA A 52 1.81 2.46 -2.28
C ALA A 52 2.37 1.48 -3.30
N LEU A 53 1.92 0.22 -3.28
CA LEU A 53 2.28 -0.80 -4.27
C LEU A 53 1.86 -0.40 -5.68
N ARG A 54 0.65 0.14 -5.86
CA ARG A 54 0.21 0.66 -7.16
C ARG A 54 1.09 1.81 -7.64
N ARG A 55 1.34 2.82 -6.80
CA ARG A 55 2.24 3.93 -7.15
C ARG A 55 3.65 3.46 -7.50
N HIS A 56 4.23 2.56 -6.71
CA HIS A 56 5.55 2.00 -7.00
C HIS A 56 5.57 1.21 -8.32
N ALA A 57 4.50 0.49 -8.65
CA ALA A 57 4.37 -0.20 -9.94
C ALA A 57 4.23 0.78 -11.12
N ASP A 58 3.52 1.89 -10.92
CA ASP A 58 3.39 2.95 -11.93
C ASP A 58 4.72 3.69 -12.13
N ASP A 59 5.44 4.03 -11.05
CA ASP A 59 6.77 4.65 -11.12
C ASP A 59 7.78 3.73 -11.82
N THR A 60 7.80 2.42 -11.49
CA THR A 60 8.65 1.46 -12.20
C THR A 60 8.24 1.25 -13.65
N ARG A 61 6.95 1.33 -13.99
CA ARG A 61 6.49 1.31 -15.39
C ARG A 61 6.91 2.56 -16.16
N VAL A 62 6.79 3.75 -15.57
CA VAL A 62 7.24 5.01 -16.17
C VAL A 62 8.75 4.97 -16.42
N VAL A 63 9.54 4.42 -15.48
CA VAL A 63 10.98 4.19 -15.66
C VAL A 63 11.28 3.18 -16.78
N LEU A 64 10.51 2.10 -16.91
CA LEU A 64 10.67 1.12 -18.00
C LEU A 64 10.23 1.67 -19.38
N THR A 65 9.26 2.58 -19.43
CA THR A 65 8.87 3.28 -20.67
C THR A 65 9.71 4.52 -20.97
N GLY A 66 10.62 4.88 -20.06
CA GLY A 66 11.37 6.14 -20.10
C GLY A 66 12.58 6.16 -21.02
N ASP A 67 12.97 5.05 -21.64
CA ASP A 67 14.20 5.03 -22.46
C ASP A 67 14.14 4.01 -23.62
N ALA A 68 13.05 4.09 -24.39
CA ALA A 68 12.90 3.34 -25.63
C ALA A 68 12.52 4.30 -26.77
N THR A 69 13.41 5.26 -27.06
CA THR A 69 13.46 5.91 -28.37
C THR A 69 13.94 4.90 -29.42
N PHE A 70 13.11 3.89 -29.71
CA PHE A 70 13.26 3.09 -30.92
C PHE A 70 12.88 3.97 -32.11
N SER A 71 13.80 4.83 -32.53
CA SER A 71 13.76 5.49 -33.82
C SER A 71 14.03 4.41 -34.87
N THR A 72 12.99 3.70 -35.30
CA THR A 72 13.03 2.96 -36.55
C THR A 72 12.89 3.99 -37.66
N PRO A 73 13.93 4.25 -38.47
CA PRO A 73 13.81 5.20 -39.56
C PRO A 73 12.76 4.70 -40.55
N VAL A 74 11.65 5.42 -40.67
CA VAL A 74 10.62 5.16 -41.67
C VAL A 74 11.16 5.67 -43.00
N LEU A 75 11.63 4.76 -43.86
CA LEU A 75 11.93 5.11 -45.24
C LEU A 75 10.63 5.15 -46.07
N PRO A 76 10.44 6.18 -46.91
CA PRO A 76 9.33 6.21 -47.85
C PRO A 76 9.50 5.09 -48.89
N LEU A 77 8.40 4.38 -49.18
CA LEU A 77 8.37 3.27 -50.16
C LEU A 77 8.57 3.76 -51.60
N PHE A 78 8.35 5.05 -51.87
CA PHE A 78 8.51 5.67 -53.18
C PHE A 78 9.45 6.87 -53.10
N PRO A 79 10.31 7.09 -54.10
CA PRO A 79 11.12 8.30 -54.18
C PRO A 79 10.21 9.52 -54.24
N THR A 80 10.52 10.54 -53.44
CA THR A 80 9.84 11.83 -53.51
C THR A 80 10.12 12.47 -54.87
N ALA A 81 9.16 13.26 -55.38
CA ALA A 81 9.20 13.85 -56.72
C ALA A 81 10.48 14.64 -57.02
N ASP A 82 11.17 15.13 -55.98
CA ASP A 82 12.45 15.84 -56.08
C ASP A 82 13.60 14.95 -56.57
N GLN A 83 13.54 13.62 -56.37
CA GLN A 83 14.55 12.68 -56.89
C GLN A 83 14.32 12.28 -58.35
N GLN A 84 13.11 12.46 -58.88
CA GLN A 84 12.80 12.14 -60.28
C GLN A 84 13.26 13.23 -61.27
N GLN A 85 13.60 14.43 -60.78
CA GLN A 85 14.07 15.54 -61.62
C GLN A 85 15.61 15.61 -61.76
N ALA A 86 16.35 14.70 -61.11
CA ALA A 86 17.81 14.68 -61.10
C ALA A 86 18.44 13.45 -61.78
N ALA A 87 17.66 12.69 -62.56
CA ALA A 87 18.12 11.51 -63.32
C ALA A 87 17.86 11.69 -64.82
#